data_AF-A0A966MJI9-F1
#
_entry.id   AF-A0A966MJI9-F1
#
_cell.length_a   1.000
_cell.length_b   1.000
_cell.length_c   1.000
_cell.angle_alpha   90.00
_cell.angle_beta   90.00
_cell.angle_gamma   90.00
#
_symmetry.space_group_name_H-M   'P 1'
#
loop_
_entity.id
_entity.type
_entity.pdbx_description
1 polymer ?
#
loop_
_entity_poly.entity_id
_entity_poly.type
_entity_poly.pdbx_seq_one_letter_code
_entity_poly.pdbx_strand_id
1 'polypeptide(L)'
;MFDFVNRFNVVTLGTRMTKQKIITLKKTTEEEFWDATKAVKKLIDDYTKSIEFLRISFDNFLENGNQGERYRAFYPEIRIEVKSFAAIDSRLSFGHVTEPGIYAATVTQPKLFE
;
A
#
# COMPACT_ATOMS: atom_id res chain seq x y z
N MET A 1 52.44 18.79 -13.66
CA MET A 1 52.05 18.88 -12.24
C MET A 1 50.63 19.44 -12.22
N PHE A 2 49.63 18.57 -12.09
CA PHE A 2 48.22 18.93 -12.06
C PHE A 2 47.85 19.39 -10.66
N ASP A 3 47.64 20.69 -10.44
CA ASP A 3 47.06 21.18 -9.18
C ASP A 3 45.54 21.14 -9.27
N PHE A 4 45.02 19.97 -8.91
CA PHE A 4 43.63 19.70 -8.59
C PHE A 4 43.32 20.29 -7.22
N VAL A 5 42.79 21.51 -7.16
CA VAL A 5 42.18 22.05 -5.94
C VAL A 5 40.68 22.27 -6.19
N ASN A 6 39.91 21.41 -5.54
CA ASN A 6 38.46 21.39 -5.42
C ASN A 6 37.78 22.77 -5.53
N ARG A 7 37.06 22.99 -6.63
CA ARG A 7 35.85 23.84 -6.61
C ARG A 7 34.65 22.95 -6.30
N PHE A 8 34.33 22.77 -5.03
CA PHE A 8 32.99 22.32 -4.65
C PHE A 8 32.05 23.52 -4.77
N ASN A 9 31.40 23.65 -5.92
CA ASN A 9 30.21 24.49 -6.01
C ASN A 9 29.10 23.80 -5.21
N VAL A 10 28.91 24.21 -3.95
CA VAL A 10 27.68 23.94 -3.21
C VAL A 10 26.62 24.85 -3.82
N VAL A 11 26.00 24.40 -4.89
CA VAL A 11 24.75 25.02 -5.36
C VAL A 11 23.67 24.55 -4.40
N THR A 12 23.47 25.27 -3.31
CA THR A 12 22.20 25.23 -2.58
C THR A 12 21.15 25.79 -3.53
N LEU A 13 20.60 24.92 -4.39
CA LEU A 13 19.31 25.17 -5.00
C LEU A 13 18.32 25.18 -3.84
N GLY A 14 17.99 26.37 -3.35
CA GLY A 14 16.78 26.61 -2.59
C GLY A 14 15.60 26.26 -3.48
N THR A 15 15.28 24.97 -3.58
CA THR A 15 14.06 24.52 -4.20
C THR A 15 12.95 25.01 -3.30
N ARG A 16 12.25 26.07 -3.75
CA ARG A 16 10.93 26.43 -3.24
C ARG A 16 10.18 25.11 -3.03
N MET A 17 9.73 24.84 -1.80
CA MET A 17 8.81 23.73 -1.54
C MET A 17 7.47 24.08 -2.19
N THR A 18 7.41 24.00 -3.51
CA THR A 18 6.18 24.06 -4.28
C THR A 18 5.39 22.81 -3.93
N LYS A 19 4.10 22.99 -3.63
CA LYS A 19 3.15 21.93 -3.29
C LYS A 19 3.14 20.89 -4.42
N GLN A 20 3.91 19.81 -4.30
CA GLN A 20 3.98 18.76 -5.32
C GLN A 20 2.62 18.09 -5.46
N LYS A 21 2.20 17.87 -6.71
CA LYS A 21 0.93 17.23 -7.05
C LYS A 21 0.99 15.74 -6.68
N ILE A 22 0.05 15.27 -5.86
CA ILE A 22 -0.04 13.85 -5.48
C ILE A 22 -1.00 13.14 -6.44
N ILE A 23 -0.49 12.14 -7.14
CA ILE A 23 -1.26 11.24 -7.98
C ILE A 23 -1.45 9.95 -7.21
N THR A 24 -2.70 9.51 -7.10
CA THR A 24 -3.08 8.30 -6.40
C THR A 24 -4.05 7.49 -7.23
N LEU A 25 -3.98 6.16 -7.10
CA LEU A 25 -5.01 5.27 -7.62
C LEU A 25 -6.36 5.64 -6.99
N LYS A 26 -7.45 5.52 -7.76
CA LYS A 26 -8.82 5.65 -7.25
C LYS A 26 -9.03 4.64 -6.12
N LYS A 27 -9.45 5.13 -4.95
CA LYS A 27 -9.77 4.28 -3.80
C LYS A 27 -10.90 3.31 -4.16
N THR A 28 -10.69 2.02 -3.94
CA THR A 28 -11.76 1.02 -4.01
C THR A 28 -12.74 1.25 -2.87
N THR A 29 -14.04 1.14 -3.15
CA THR A 29 -15.09 1.14 -2.12
C THR A 29 -15.07 -0.15 -1.32
N GLU A 30 -15.53 -0.09 -0.08
CA GLU A 30 -15.67 -1.27 0.77
C GLU A 30 -16.74 -2.21 0.15
N GLU A 31 -16.46 -3.52 0.18
CA GLU A 31 -17.32 -4.56 -0.37
C GLU A 31 -17.39 -5.71 0.64
N GLU A 32 -18.61 -6.18 0.93
CA GLU A 32 -18.84 -7.28 1.86
C GLU A 32 -18.85 -8.62 1.13
N PHE A 33 -18.22 -9.62 1.74
CA PHE A 33 -18.12 -10.96 1.18
C PHE A 33 -18.57 -12.01 2.20
N TRP A 34 -19.40 -12.95 1.76
CA TRP A 34 -19.79 -14.14 2.53
C TRP A 34 -18.99 -15.39 2.15
N ASP A 35 -18.12 -15.27 1.16
CA ASP A 35 -17.23 -16.32 0.65
C ASP A 35 -15.79 -15.83 0.78
N ALA A 36 -15.01 -16.52 1.63
CA ALA A 36 -13.62 -16.17 1.91
C ALA A 36 -12.76 -16.16 0.64
N THR A 37 -13.03 -17.07 -0.31
CA THR A 37 -12.28 -17.18 -1.56
C THR A 37 -12.47 -15.93 -2.42
N LYS A 38 -13.70 -15.41 -2.48
CA LYS A 38 -14.00 -14.18 -3.22
C LYS A 38 -13.35 -12.97 -2.56
N ALA A 39 -13.34 -12.91 -1.24
CA ALA A 39 -12.68 -11.84 -0.49
C ALA A 39 -11.17 -11.83 -0.75
N VAL A 40 -10.50 -12.99 -0.67
CA VAL A 40 -9.05 -13.11 -0.95
C VAL A 40 -8.74 -12.75 -2.40
N LYS A 41 -9.54 -13.22 -3.36
CA LYS A 41 -9.37 -12.86 -4.77
C LYS A 41 -9.45 -11.34 -4.99
N LYS A 42 -10.45 -10.69 -4.39
CA LYS A 42 -10.59 -9.22 -4.45
C LYS A 42 -9.38 -8.50 -3.85
N LEU A 43 -8.88 -8.99 -2.71
CA LEU A 43 -7.69 -8.48 -2.04
C LEU A 43 -6.45 -8.57 -2.93
N ILE A 44 -6.26 -9.70 -3.62
CA ILE A 44 -5.18 -9.92 -4.59
C ILE A 44 -5.29 -8.94 -5.77
N ASP A 45 -6.49 -8.77 -6.33
CA ASP A 45 -6.73 -7.86 -7.45
C ASP A 45 -6.38 -6.41 -7.09
N ASP A 46 -6.78 -5.96 -5.91
CA ASP A 46 -6.55 -4.59 -5.47
C ASP A 46 -5.07 -4.33 -5.10
N TYR A 47 -4.38 -5.32 -4.54
CA TYR A 47 -2.92 -5.27 -4.38
C TYR A 47 -2.22 -5.18 -5.74
N THR A 48 -2.61 -6.02 -6.70
CA THR A 48 -2.00 -6.07 -8.03
C THR A 48 -2.14 -4.72 -8.76
N LYS A 49 -3.34 -4.11 -8.75
CA LYS A 49 -3.55 -2.78 -9.33
C LYS A 49 -2.68 -1.70 -8.70
N SER A 50 -2.48 -1.77 -7.38
CA SER A 50 -1.64 -0.82 -6.66
C SER A 50 -0.18 -0.93 -7.06
N ILE A 51 0.32 -2.16 -7.25
CA ILE A 51 1.67 -2.42 -7.74
C ILE A 51 1.83 -2.01 -9.21
N GLU A 52 0.88 -2.36 -10.07
CA GLU A 52 0.91 -1.97 -11.49
C GLU A 52 0.94 -0.45 -11.65
N PHE A 53 0.13 0.28 -10.88
CA PHE A 53 0.15 1.74 -10.86
C PHE A 53 1.53 2.30 -10.49
N LEU A 54 2.19 1.77 -9.47
CA LEU A 54 3.52 2.22 -9.08
C LEU A 54 4.56 1.89 -10.14
N ARG A 55 4.50 0.71 -10.77
CA ARG A 55 5.42 0.30 -11.84
C ARG A 55 5.31 1.22 -13.05
N ILE A 56 4.09 1.41 -13.57
CA ILE A 56 3.83 2.30 -14.71
C ILE A 56 4.29 3.73 -14.39
N SER A 57 4.00 4.23 -13.19
CA SER A 57 4.42 5.58 -12.78
C SER A 57 5.94 5.70 -12.68
N PHE A 58 6.62 4.65 -12.23
CA PHE A 58 8.07 4.60 -12.14
C PHE A 58 8.72 4.52 -13.52
N ASP A 59 8.20 3.71 -14.43
CA ASP A 59 8.66 3.61 -15.81
C ASP A 59 8.54 4.97 -16.52
N ASN A 60 7.38 5.64 -16.37
CA ASN A 60 7.18 7.00 -16.88
C ASN A 60 8.17 8.03 -16.29
N PHE A 61 8.54 7.89 -15.01
CA PHE A 61 9.53 8.74 -14.37
C PHE A 61 10.94 8.51 -14.95
N LEU A 62 11.30 7.26 -15.27
CA LEU A 62 12.58 6.96 -15.92
C LEU A 62 12.67 7.55 -17.32
N GLU A 63 11.57 7.50 -18.08
CA GLU A 63 11.52 8.02 -19.45
C GLU A 63 11.47 9.55 -19.51
N ASN A 64 10.65 10.17 -18.66
CA ASN A 64 10.32 11.61 -18.76
C ASN A 64 10.97 12.47 -17.67
N GLY A 65 11.69 11.85 -16.73
CA GLY A 65 12.30 12.52 -15.59
C GLY A 65 11.31 13.01 -14.54
N ASN A 66 11.82 13.76 -13.56
CA ASN A 66 11.00 14.29 -12.47
C ASN A 66 10.14 15.48 -12.93
N GLN A 67 8.83 15.27 -13.03
CA GLN A 67 7.86 16.30 -13.39
C GLN A 67 7.32 17.08 -12.17
N GLY A 68 7.87 16.86 -10.98
CA GLY A 68 7.39 17.48 -9.74
C GLY A 68 6.13 16.81 -9.16
N GLU A 69 5.79 15.62 -9.64
CA GLU A 69 4.66 14.81 -9.15
C GLU A 69 5.12 13.82 -8.06
N ARG A 70 4.19 13.39 -7.20
CA ARG A 70 4.38 12.32 -6.22
C ARG A 70 3.32 11.25 -6.44
N TYR A 71 3.75 10.00 -6.59
CA TYR A 71 2.83 8.88 -6.73
C TYR A 71 2.61 8.20 -5.38
N ARG A 72 1.35 7.86 -5.08
CA ARG A 72 0.96 7.14 -3.86
C ARG A 72 0.03 5.98 -4.22
N ALA A 73 0.33 4.81 -3.67
CA ALA A 73 -0.56 3.65 -3.67
C ALA A 73 -0.81 3.20 -2.23
N PHE A 74 -1.77 2.29 -2.04
CA PHE A 74 -2.18 1.81 -0.73
C PHE A 74 -2.13 0.28 -0.68
N TYR A 75 -1.81 -0.27 0.48
CA TYR A 75 -2.05 -1.68 0.75
C TYR A 75 -3.56 -1.91 0.91
N PRO A 76 -4.10 -3.02 0.37
CA PRO A 76 -5.50 -3.37 0.63
C PRO A 76 -5.69 -3.75 2.11
N GLU A 77 -6.91 -3.54 2.58
CA GLU A 77 -7.34 -3.84 3.95
C GLU A 77 -8.37 -4.96 3.93
N ILE A 78 -8.26 -5.89 4.89
CA ILE A 78 -9.28 -6.88 5.17
C ILE A 78 -9.92 -6.58 6.53
N ARG A 79 -11.24 -6.73 6.62
CA ARG A 79 -12.00 -6.58 7.85
C ARG A 79 -12.84 -7.83 8.12
N ILE A 80 -12.93 -8.19 9.39
CA ILE A 80 -13.83 -9.24 9.89
C ILE A 80 -14.70 -8.62 10.97
N GLU A 81 -16.02 -8.77 10.84
CA GLU A 81 -17.00 -8.34 11.84
C GLU A 81 -17.49 -9.57 12.64
N VAL A 82 -17.33 -9.51 13.96
CA VAL A 82 -17.83 -10.53 14.88
C VAL A 82 -18.96 -9.92 15.72
N LYS A 83 -20.19 -10.41 15.52
CA LYS A 83 -21.40 -9.83 16.15
C LYS A 83 -21.72 -10.37 17.55
N SER A 84 -21.17 -11.54 17.92
CA SER A 84 -21.51 -12.22 19.18
C SER A 84 -20.30 -12.91 19.81
N PHE A 85 -20.41 -13.18 21.11
CA PHE A 85 -19.44 -14.01 21.81
C PHE A 85 -19.54 -15.44 21.30
N ALA A 86 -18.47 -15.92 20.66
CA ALA A 86 -18.32 -17.34 20.34
C ALA A 86 -17.82 -18.07 21.59
N ALA A 87 -18.34 -19.26 21.87
CA ALA A 87 -17.79 -20.12 22.91
C ALA A 87 -16.34 -20.48 22.53
N ILE A 88 -15.38 -20.06 23.35
CA ILE A 88 -13.96 -20.29 23.11
C ILE A 88 -13.65 -21.76 23.42
N ASP A 89 -13.35 -22.56 22.40
CA ASP A 89 -12.80 -23.91 22.59
C ASP A 89 -11.30 -23.77 22.91
N SER A 90 -10.93 -24.01 24.16
CA SER A 90 -9.55 -23.87 24.64
C SER A 90 -8.55 -24.84 23.98
N ARG A 91 -9.04 -25.80 23.19
CA ARG A 91 -8.19 -26.71 22.39
C ARG A 91 -7.66 -26.05 21.11
N LEU A 92 -8.27 -24.96 20.65
CA LEU A 92 -7.80 -24.21 19.49
C LEU A 92 -6.87 -23.07 19.94
N SER A 93 -5.58 -23.20 19.63
CA SER A 93 -4.59 -22.17 19.98
C SER A 93 -4.75 -20.86 19.17
N PHE A 94 -5.46 -20.89 18.04
CA PHE A 94 -5.67 -19.75 17.14
C PHE A 94 -7.06 -19.80 16.47
N GLY A 95 -7.44 -18.73 15.77
CA GLY A 95 -8.72 -18.66 15.04
C GLY A 95 -9.93 -18.32 15.92
N HIS A 96 -9.69 -17.84 17.14
CA HIS A 96 -10.73 -17.33 18.03
C HIS A 96 -10.53 -15.84 18.30
N VAL A 97 -11.62 -15.19 18.66
CA VAL A 97 -11.68 -13.77 18.97
C VAL A 97 -12.29 -13.63 20.36
N THR A 98 -11.72 -12.77 21.21
CA THR A 98 -12.13 -12.63 22.61
C THR A 98 -13.44 -11.86 22.78
N GLU A 99 -13.67 -10.85 21.94
CA GLU A 99 -14.82 -9.94 22.06
C GLU A 99 -15.46 -9.65 20.69
N PRO A 100 -16.80 -9.45 20.65
CA PRO A 100 -17.47 -8.91 19.47
C PRO A 100 -16.86 -7.57 19.05
N GLY A 101 -16.69 -7.37 17.74
CA GLY A 101 -16.07 -6.17 17.20
C GLY A 101 -15.63 -6.30 15.75
N ILE A 102 -14.98 -5.24 15.26
CA ILE A 102 -14.40 -5.20 13.92
C ILE A 102 -12.88 -5.33 14.05
N TYR A 103 -12.34 -6.34 13.38
CA TYR A 103 -10.91 -6.61 13.32
C TYR A 103 -10.42 -6.29 11.91
N ALA A 104 -9.42 -5.43 11.79
CA ALA A 104 -8.91 -4.95 10.51
C ALA A 104 -7.39 -5.13 10.42
N ALA A 105 -6.91 -5.49 9.24
CA ALA A 105 -5.49 -5.54 8.95
C ALA A 105 -5.21 -5.13 7.51
N THR A 106 -4.11 -4.42 7.28
CA THR A 106 -3.58 -4.19 5.94
C THR A 106 -2.72 -5.37 5.52
N VAL A 107 -2.89 -5.85 4.29
CA VAL A 107 -2.21 -7.06 3.80
C VAL A 107 -1.27 -6.70 2.66
N THR A 108 -0.06 -7.25 2.72
CA THR A 108 0.93 -7.18 1.64
C THR A 108 1.12 -8.55 1.01
N GLN A 109 1.36 -8.58 -0.31
CA GLN A 109 1.60 -9.81 -1.09
C GLN A 109 0.57 -10.94 -0.83
N PRO A 110 -0.75 -10.66 -0.90
CA PRO A 110 -1.80 -11.60 -0.51
C PRO A 110 -1.76 -12.93 -1.27
N LYS A 111 -1.26 -12.95 -2.50
CA LYS A 111 -1.10 -14.17 -3.31
C LYS A 111 -0.14 -15.20 -2.70
N LEU A 112 0.77 -14.79 -1.81
CA LEU A 112 1.68 -15.71 -1.12
C LEU A 112 0.98 -16.47 0.03
N PHE A 113 -0.15 -15.95 0.50
CA PHE A 113 -0.88 -16.45 1.67
C PHE A 113 -2.25 -17.04 1.30
N GLU A 114 -2.45 -17.38 0.02
CA GLU A 114 -3.67 -18.02 -0.51
C GLU A 114 -3.76 -19.49 -0.09
#